data_AF-A0A511R2Q4-F1
#
_entry.id   AF-A0A511R2Q4-F1
#
_cell.length_a   1.000
_cell.length_b   1.000
_cell.length_c   1.000
_cell.angle_alpha   90.00
_cell.angle_beta   90.00
_cell.angle_gamma   90.00
#
_symmetry.space_group_name_H-M   'P 1'
#
loop_
_entity.id
_entity.type
_entity.pdbx_description
1 polymer ?
#
loop_
_entity_poly.entity_id
_entity_poly.type
_entity_poly.pdbx_seq_one_letter_code
_entity_poly.pdbx_strand_id
1 'polypeptide(L)'
;MAELQNRVWRAILSYNGKVNDTANGMGFVPDTIGKTYAKYLAEFLAESAIKNNVPLDLLVALARRESSFIPTVTTGRYEAIGWTDEAIKKAVQNQWAIGPLQVKPVVFTEVGLASPSRWPGDPIPWRHPARLRDAVEAGARYLKKQRDRFGSWCAALHAYNVGPGAYAKGSRAERYVSQIIAWANNYTELRT
;
A
#
# COMPACT_ATOMS: atom_id res chain seq x y z
N MET A 1 -4.98 9.54 17.58
CA MET A 1 -4.15 9.37 16.38
C MET A 1 -2.77 8.82 16.70
N ALA A 2 -1.92 9.53 17.47
CA ALA A 2 -0.55 9.10 17.77
C ALA A 2 -0.44 7.69 18.38
N GLU A 3 -1.33 7.34 19.31
CA GLU A 3 -1.36 5.99 19.92
C GLU A 3 -1.69 4.91 18.88
N LEU A 4 -2.61 5.18 17.95
CA LEU A 4 -2.96 4.25 16.88
C LEU A 4 -1.79 4.03 15.92
N GLN A 5 -1.08 5.09 15.55
CA GLN A 5 0.13 5.04 14.73
C GLN A 5 1.23 4.22 15.42
N ASN A 6 1.40 4.36 16.75
CA ASN A 6 2.34 3.55 17.53
C ASN A 6 2.00 2.05 17.49
N ARG A 7 0.71 1.69 17.59
CA ARG A 7 0.26 0.30 17.47
C ARG A 7 0.54 -0.27 16.07
N VAL A 8 0.23 0.47 15.01
CA VAL A 8 0.55 0.04 13.63
C VAL A 8 2.05 -0.13 13.45
N TRP A 9 2.85 0.81 13.96
CA TRP A 9 4.31 0.73 13.91
C TRP A 9 4.84 -0.53 14.58
N ARG A 10 4.33 -0.89 15.77
CA ARG A 10 4.67 -2.14 16.46
C ARG A 10 4.26 -3.38 15.66
N ALA A 11 3.06 -3.39 15.08
CA ALA A 11 2.59 -4.49 14.24
C ALA A 11 3.47 -4.71 13.01
N ILE A 12 3.88 -3.62 12.34
CA ILE A 12 4.82 -3.67 11.21
C ILE A 12 6.15 -4.28 11.64
N LEU A 13 6.78 -3.78 12.71
CA LEU A 13 8.08 -4.26 13.18
C LEU A 13 8.03 -5.69 13.71
N SER A 14 6.94 -6.09 14.35
CA SER A 14 6.77 -7.46 14.84
C SER A 14 6.72 -8.48 13.70
N TYR A 15 6.18 -8.11 12.54
CA TYR A 15 6.17 -8.99 11.37
C TYR A 15 7.46 -8.88 10.55
N ASN A 16 7.93 -7.65 10.31
CA ASN A 16 9.10 -7.36 9.50
C ASN A 16 10.06 -6.43 10.25
N GLY A 17 10.88 -7.02 11.14
CA GLY A 17 11.88 -6.29 11.91
C GLY A 17 12.96 -5.60 11.06
N LYS A 18 13.13 -6.04 9.80
CA LYS A 18 14.10 -5.48 8.84
C LYS A 18 13.47 -4.46 7.87
N VAL A 19 12.20 -4.09 8.05
CA VAL A 19 11.47 -3.22 7.12
C VAL A 19 12.19 -1.90 6.84
N ASN A 20 12.83 -1.31 7.86
CA ASN A 20 13.53 -0.03 7.72
C ASN A 20 14.79 -0.19 6.84
N ASP A 21 15.62 -1.19 7.14
CA ASP A 21 16.85 -1.45 6.38
C ASP A 21 16.54 -1.82 4.94
N THR A 22 15.53 -2.67 4.73
CA THR A 22 15.08 -3.06 3.39
C THR A 22 14.51 -1.85 2.64
N ALA A 23 13.66 -1.03 3.25
CA ALA A 23 13.13 0.16 2.60
C ALA A 23 14.23 1.15 2.20
N ASN A 24 15.21 1.37 3.06
CA ASN A 24 16.37 2.21 2.76
C ASN A 24 17.20 1.62 1.61
N GLY A 25 17.43 0.30 1.62
CA GLY A 25 18.11 -0.41 0.53
C GLY A 25 17.36 -0.37 -0.80
N MET A 26 16.02 -0.27 -0.74
CA MET A 26 15.17 -0.03 -1.92
C MET A 26 15.22 1.44 -2.39
N GLY A 27 15.81 2.36 -1.63
CA GLY A 27 16.00 3.75 -1.99
C GLY A 27 15.09 4.75 -1.26
N PHE A 28 14.31 4.32 -0.25
CA PHE A 28 13.57 5.26 0.60
C PHE A 28 14.53 6.13 1.42
N VAL A 29 14.24 7.42 1.53
CA VAL A 29 15.03 8.38 2.31
C VAL A 29 14.10 9.18 3.22
N PRO A 30 14.19 8.99 4.55
CA PRO A 30 13.49 9.84 5.51
C PRO A 30 13.88 11.31 5.37
N ASP A 31 12.91 12.22 5.49
CA ASP A 31 13.14 13.67 5.48
C ASP A 31 13.30 14.27 6.90
N THR A 32 12.96 13.49 7.93
CA THR A 32 12.97 13.94 9.33
C THR A 32 13.92 13.09 10.16
N ILE A 33 14.83 13.73 10.89
CA ILE A 33 15.78 13.08 11.79
C ILE A 33 15.03 12.23 12.83
N GLY A 34 15.40 10.94 12.96
CA GLY A 34 14.81 10.02 13.92
C GLY A 34 13.44 9.42 13.54
N LYS A 35 12.86 9.83 12.39
CA LYS A 35 11.65 9.22 11.83
C LYS A 35 12.04 8.17 10.79
N THR A 36 11.75 6.90 11.06
CA THR A 36 12.10 5.78 10.17
C THR A 36 11.00 5.53 9.15
N TYR A 37 11.31 4.74 8.10
CA TYR A 37 10.32 4.28 7.13
C TYR A 37 9.07 3.68 7.80
N ALA A 38 9.24 2.77 8.75
CA ALA A 38 8.11 2.13 9.44
C ALA A 38 7.19 3.13 10.17
N LYS A 39 7.77 4.22 10.72
CA LYS A 39 6.97 5.28 11.36
C LYS A 39 6.16 6.06 10.34
N TYR A 40 6.73 6.39 9.17
CA TYR A 40 5.96 7.01 8.08
C TYR A 40 4.86 6.08 7.56
N LEU A 41 5.18 4.81 7.33
CA LEU A 41 4.20 3.85 6.86
C LEU A 41 3.04 3.70 7.85
N ALA A 42 3.33 3.60 9.14
CA ALA A 42 2.32 3.51 10.19
C ALA A 42 1.41 4.75 10.25
N GLU A 43 2.01 5.94 10.15
CA GLU A 43 1.31 7.22 10.06
C GLU A 43 0.35 7.25 8.88
N PHE A 44 0.87 6.96 7.67
CA PHE A 44 0.08 7.05 6.45
C PHE A 44 -1.00 5.97 6.36
N LEU A 45 -0.75 4.75 6.86
CA LEU A 45 -1.79 3.71 6.93
C LEU A 45 -2.92 4.13 7.87
N ALA A 46 -2.59 4.65 9.07
CA ALA A 46 -3.60 5.11 10.02
C ALA A 46 -4.42 6.30 9.48
N GLU A 47 -3.74 7.30 8.91
CA GLU A 47 -4.38 8.47 8.32
C GLU A 47 -5.28 8.11 7.14
N SER A 48 -4.78 7.33 6.19
CA SER A 48 -5.55 6.92 5.01
C SER A 48 -6.70 5.99 5.37
N ALA A 49 -6.55 5.09 6.35
CA ALA A 49 -7.64 4.24 6.83
C ALA A 49 -8.81 5.09 7.35
N ILE A 50 -8.51 5.99 8.29
CA ILE A 50 -9.50 6.88 8.91
C ILE A 50 -10.14 7.80 7.86
N LYS A 51 -9.31 8.46 7.04
CA LYS A 51 -9.78 9.40 6.02
C LYS A 51 -10.74 8.76 5.00
N ASN A 52 -10.50 7.51 4.63
CA ASN A 52 -11.25 6.83 3.58
C ASN A 52 -12.30 5.84 4.12
N ASN A 53 -12.53 5.81 5.44
CA ASN A 53 -13.43 4.85 6.10
C ASN A 53 -13.12 3.39 5.72
N VAL A 54 -11.83 3.03 5.77
CA VAL A 54 -11.34 1.67 5.59
C VAL A 54 -10.90 1.14 6.97
N PRO A 55 -11.32 -0.06 7.38
CA PRO A 55 -10.85 -0.66 8.62
C PRO A 55 -9.31 -0.73 8.65
N LEU A 56 -8.70 -0.18 9.70
CA LEU A 56 -7.25 -0.06 9.76
C LEU A 56 -6.55 -1.41 9.84
N ASP A 57 -7.10 -2.34 10.62
CA ASP A 57 -6.66 -3.74 10.69
C ASP A 57 -6.60 -4.40 9.30
N LEU A 58 -7.62 -4.19 8.47
CA LEU A 58 -7.72 -4.68 7.11
C LEU A 58 -6.67 -4.05 6.20
N LEU A 59 -6.48 -2.73 6.28
CA LEU A 59 -5.51 -2.01 5.46
C LEU A 59 -4.06 -2.41 5.80
N VAL A 60 -3.76 -2.60 7.09
CA VAL A 60 -2.46 -3.09 7.56
C VAL A 60 -2.22 -4.54 7.13
N ALA A 61 -3.24 -5.40 7.22
CA ALA A 61 -3.16 -6.77 6.72
C ALA A 61 -2.97 -6.84 5.20
N LEU A 62 -3.59 -5.93 4.46
CA LEU A 62 -3.38 -5.78 3.02
C LEU A 62 -1.93 -5.37 2.71
N ALA A 63 -1.38 -4.34 3.37
CA ALA A 63 0.01 -3.93 3.19
C ALA A 63 1.02 -5.05 3.52
N ARG A 64 0.72 -5.86 4.54
CA ARG A 64 1.48 -7.08 4.83
C ARG A 64 1.45 -8.05 3.66
N ARG A 65 0.27 -8.30 3.09
CA ARG A 65 0.09 -9.27 2.00
C ARG A 65 0.75 -8.83 0.70
N GLU A 66 0.68 -7.55 0.41
CA GLU A 66 1.10 -6.98 -0.88
C GLU A 66 2.62 -6.90 -1.00
N SER A 67 3.30 -6.41 0.03
CA SER A 67 4.75 -6.17 -0.07
C SER A 67 5.55 -6.51 1.18
N SER A 68 4.93 -7.17 2.16
CA SER A 68 5.53 -7.30 3.49
C SER A 68 5.95 -5.94 4.07
N PHE A 69 5.12 -4.92 3.82
CA PHE A 69 5.33 -3.53 4.20
C PHE A 69 6.51 -2.82 3.51
N ILE A 70 7.10 -3.37 2.44
CA ILE A 70 8.23 -2.72 1.75
C ILE A 70 7.71 -1.75 0.67
N PRO A 71 8.33 -0.56 0.49
CA PRO A 71 7.98 0.32 -0.60
C PRO A 71 8.73 -0.13 -1.86
N THR A 72 8.12 -0.96 -2.71
CA THR A 72 8.75 -1.46 -3.93
C THR A 72 7.89 -1.27 -5.16
N VAL A 73 8.53 -1.20 -6.32
CA VAL A 73 7.91 -1.57 -7.59
C VAL A 73 8.00 -3.08 -7.78
N THR A 74 6.88 -3.73 -8.08
CA THR A 74 6.84 -5.16 -8.42
C THR A 74 6.52 -5.35 -9.90
N THR A 75 7.44 -5.97 -10.63
CA THR A 75 7.31 -6.19 -12.08
C THR A 75 6.21 -7.20 -12.41
N GLY A 76 5.84 -7.30 -13.70
CA GLY A 76 4.94 -8.35 -14.18
C GLY A 76 5.46 -9.78 -13.98
N ARG A 77 6.75 -9.95 -13.64
CA ARG A 77 7.37 -11.22 -13.27
C ARG A 77 7.50 -11.41 -11.75
N TYR A 78 6.83 -10.58 -10.96
CA TYR A 78 6.84 -10.59 -9.49
C TYR A 78 8.22 -10.30 -8.87
N GLU A 79 9.06 -9.54 -9.56
CA GLU A 79 10.35 -9.09 -9.04
C GLU A 79 10.21 -7.72 -8.38
N ALA A 80 10.80 -7.54 -7.19
CA ALA A 80 10.86 -6.25 -6.52
C ALA A 80 12.15 -5.50 -6.91
N ILE A 81 12.02 -4.30 -7.50
CA ILE A 81 13.16 -3.59 -8.12
C ILE A 81 13.52 -2.25 -7.47
N GLY A 82 12.83 -1.84 -6.40
CA GLY A 82 13.16 -0.63 -5.63
C GLY A 82 12.09 0.48 -5.63
N TRP A 83 12.45 1.58 -4.97
CA TRP A 83 11.66 2.80 -4.70
C TRP A 83 12.34 4.06 -5.26
N THR A 84 12.87 3.95 -6.49
CA THR A 84 13.63 5.03 -7.15
C THR A 84 12.85 5.61 -8.33
N ASP A 85 13.28 6.77 -8.81
CA ASP A 85 12.65 7.44 -9.95
C ASP A 85 12.73 6.55 -11.23
N GLU A 86 13.84 5.81 -11.42
CA GLU A 86 14.01 4.88 -12.54
C GLU A 86 13.05 3.69 -12.44
N ALA A 87 12.92 3.09 -11.25
CA ALA A 87 12.00 1.98 -11.01
C ALA A 87 10.57 2.41 -11.30
N ILE A 88 10.18 3.61 -10.86
CA ILE A 88 8.83 4.12 -11.08
C ILE A 88 8.61 4.49 -12.53
N LYS A 89 9.58 5.10 -13.22
CA LYS A 89 9.48 5.36 -14.67
C LYS A 89 9.15 4.06 -15.43
N LYS A 90 9.83 2.96 -15.11
CA LYS A 90 9.52 1.64 -15.67
C LYS A 90 8.14 1.15 -15.24
N ALA A 91 7.74 1.38 -13.99
CA ALA A 91 6.42 0.98 -13.50
C ALA A 91 5.29 1.66 -14.27
N VAL A 92 5.41 2.97 -14.54
CA VAL A 92 4.45 3.73 -15.35
C VAL A 92 4.35 3.16 -16.77
N GLN A 93 5.50 2.93 -17.41
CA GLN A 93 5.57 2.40 -18.78
C GLN A 93 4.92 1.02 -18.90
N ASN A 94 5.07 0.17 -17.88
CA ASN A 94 4.66 -1.23 -17.93
C ASN A 94 3.43 -1.57 -17.07
N GLN A 95 2.80 -0.57 -16.44
CA GLN A 95 1.71 -0.75 -15.48
C GLN A 95 2.03 -1.73 -14.33
N TRP A 96 3.26 -1.66 -13.82
CA TRP A 96 3.70 -2.45 -12.68
C TRP A 96 3.25 -1.86 -11.35
N ALA A 97 3.03 -2.72 -10.36
CA ALA A 97 2.50 -2.34 -9.07
C ALA A 97 3.53 -1.52 -8.26
N ILE A 98 3.05 -0.52 -7.52
CA ILE A 98 3.87 0.46 -6.80
C ILE A 98 3.48 0.46 -5.31
N GLY A 99 4.50 0.41 -4.45
CA GLY A 99 4.43 0.77 -3.04
C GLY A 99 3.88 -0.30 -2.12
N PRO A 100 3.66 0.01 -0.84
CA PRO A 100 3.33 -0.99 0.16
C PRO A 100 1.96 -1.67 -0.07
N LEU A 101 1.08 -1.06 -0.86
CA LEU A 101 -0.22 -1.60 -1.25
C LEU A 101 -0.26 -2.07 -2.72
N GLN A 102 0.88 -2.07 -3.41
CA GLN A 102 1.06 -2.62 -4.76
C GLN A 102 0.01 -2.14 -5.78
N VAL A 103 -0.15 -0.82 -5.86
CA VAL A 103 -1.15 -0.17 -6.69
C VAL A 103 -0.59 0.08 -8.09
N LYS A 104 -1.38 -0.23 -9.14
CA LYS A 104 -0.97 0.07 -10.53
C LYS A 104 -1.00 1.58 -10.81
N PRO A 105 -0.16 2.11 -11.73
CA PRO A 105 -0.09 3.54 -11.99
C PRO A 105 -1.42 4.15 -12.43
N VAL A 106 -2.21 3.45 -13.26
CA VAL A 106 -3.55 3.89 -13.69
C VAL A 106 -4.50 4.14 -12.51
N VAL A 107 -4.34 3.40 -11.41
CA VAL A 107 -5.22 3.51 -10.25
C VAL A 107 -5.06 4.86 -9.56
N PHE A 108 -3.86 5.44 -9.53
CA PHE A 108 -3.64 6.76 -8.90
C PHE A 108 -4.60 7.80 -9.49
N THR A 109 -4.68 7.88 -10.82
CA THR A 109 -5.62 8.77 -11.49
C THR A 109 -7.08 8.36 -11.32
N GLU A 110 -7.35 7.05 -11.29
CA GLU A 110 -8.70 6.50 -11.07
C GLU A 110 -9.28 6.91 -9.71
N VAL A 111 -8.43 7.12 -8.70
CA VAL A 111 -8.82 7.54 -7.35
C VAL A 111 -8.58 9.03 -7.06
N GLY A 112 -8.36 9.82 -8.12
CA GLY A 112 -8.24 11.27 -8.05
C GLY A 112 -6.90 11.78 -7.49
N LEU A 113 -5.83 10.98 -7.58
CA LEU A 113 -4.46 11.42 -7.31
C LEU A 113 -3.74 11.76 -8.62
N ALA A 114 -2.65 12.53 -8.52
CA ALA A 114 -1.80 12.80 -9.67
C ALA A 114 -1.17 11.51 -10.21
N SER A 115 -0.96 11.45 -11.52
CA SER A 115 -0.31 10.31 -12.15
C SER A 115 1.15 10.20 -11.71
N PRO A 116 1.62 8.97 -11.41
CA PRO A 116 3.03 8.61 -11.35
C PRO A 116 3.91 9.15 -12.47
N SER A 117 3.34 9.36 -13.65
CA SER A 117 4.04 9.89 -14.83
C SER A 117 4.39 11.38 -14.75
N ARG A 118 3.75 12.16 -13.87
CA ARG A 118 4.01 13.60 -13.73
C ARG A 118 5.15 13.91 -12.76
N TRP A 119 5.56 12.93 -11.96
CA TRP A 119 6.60 13.11 -10.96
C TRP A 119 8.04 12.99 -11.47
N PRO A 120 8.35 12.32 -12.59
CA PRO A 120 9.61 12.52 -13.31
C PRO A 120 9.71 13.98 -13.79
N GLY A 121 10.36 14.83 -13.00
CA GLY A 121 10.46 16.29 -13.21
C GLY A 121 9.82 17.13 -12.08
N ASP A 122 9.10 16.51 -11.15
CA ASP A 122 8.71 17.14 -9.90
C ASP A 122 9.95 17.26 -8.99
N PRO A 123 10.15 18.39 -8.28
CA PRO A 123 11.26 18.54 -7.35
C PRO A 123 11.28 17.50 -6.22
N ILE A 124 10.17 16.80 -5.95
CA ILE A 124 10.07 15.75 -4.94
C ILE A 124 10.30 14.36 -5.58
N PRO A 125 11.48 13.73 -5.36
CA PRO A 125 11.80 12.42 -5.92
C PRO A 125 11.03 11.29 -5.22
N TRP A 126 10.94 10.13 -5.86
CA TRP A 126 10.22 8.97 -5.32
C TRP A 126 10.75 8.46 -3.98
N ARG A 127 12.05 8.62 -3.72
CA ARG A 127 12.65 8.32 -2.41
C ARG A 127 12.02 9.05 -1.22
N HIS A 128 11.32 10.16 -1.44
CA HIS A 128 10.80 11.05 -0.40
C HIS A 128 9.54 10.49 0.30
N PRO A 129 9.31 10.73 1.60
CA PRO A 129 8.15 10.22 2.32
C PRO A 129 6.79 10.68 1.77
N ALA A 130 6.72 11.87 1.16
CA ALA A 130 5.51 12.35 0.49
C ALA A 130 4.97 11.36 -0.56
N ARG A 131 5.85 10.64 -1.25
CA ARG A 131 5.49 9.67 -2.29
C ARG A 131 4.99 8.36 -1.71
N LEU A 132 5.50 7.98 -0.55
CA LEU A 132 4.95 6.87 0.24
C LEU A 132 3.52 7.18 0.67
N ARG A 133 3.25 8.42 1.12
CA ARG A 133 1.90 8.88 1.46
C ARG A 133 0.94 8.73 0.27
N ASP A 134 1.34 9.22 -0.91
CA ASP A 134 0.52 9.12 -2.13
C ASP A 134 0.22 7.65 -2.48
N ALA A 135 1.21 6.76 -2.39
CA ALA A 135 1.02 5.34 -2.69
C ALA A 135 0.11 4.62 -1.69
N VAL A 136 0.19 4.97 -0.40
CA VAL A 136 -0.71 4.42 0.63
C VAL A 136 -2.14 4.94 0.42
N GLU A 137 -2.30 6.24 0.17
CA GLU A 137 -3.60 6.85 -0.11
C GLU A 137 -4.24 6.25 -1.36
N ALA A 138 -3.46 6.00 -2.42
CA ALA A 138 -3.93 5.38 -3.64
C ALA A 138 -4.55 4.00 -3.37
N GLY A 139 -3.87 3.18 -2.58
CA GLY A 139 -4.35 1.82 -2.25
C GLY A 139 -5.56 1.83 -1.34
N ALA A 140 -5.58 2.70 -0.31
CA ALA A 140 -6.72 2.84 0.58
C ALA A 140 -7.99 3.28 -0.18
N ARG A 141 -7.89 4.30 -1.04
CA ARG A 141 -9.00 4.75 -1.89
C ARG A 141 -9.43 3.68 -2.87
N TYR A 142 -8.49 2.93 -3.45
CA TYR A 142 -8.83 1.87 -4.38
C TYR A 142 -9.58 0.73 -3.70
N LEU A 143 -9.15 0.31 -2.51
CA LEU A 143 -9.86 -0.69 -1.71
C LEU A 143 -11.27 -0.20 -1.35
N LYS A 144 -11.40 1.06 -0.90
CA LYS A 144 -12.71 1.68 -0.64
C LYS A 144 -13.60 1.71 -1.88
N LYS A 145 -13.05 2.07 -3.03
CA LYS A 145 -13.77 2.05 -4.31
C LYS A 145 -14.30 0.65 -4.65
N GLN A 146 -13.52 -0.40 -4.42
CA GLN A 146 -14.02 -1.77 -4.62
C GLN A 146 -15.08 -2.17 -3.59
N ARG A 147 -14.96 -1.71 -2.34
CA ARG A 147 -15.98 -1.91 -1.31
C ARG A 147 -17.31 -1.28 -1.67
N ASP A 148 -17.28 -0.08 -2.25
CA ASP A 148 -18.48 0.64 -2.70
C ASP A 148 -19.10 -0.05 -3.91
N ARG A 149 -18.26 -0.54 -4.83
CA ARG A 149 -18.72 -1.25 -6.02
C ARG A 149 -19.34 -2.63 -5.73
N PHE A 150 -18.77 -3.38 -4.78
CA PHE A 150 -19.13 -4.80 -4.58
C PHE A 150 -19.75 -5.14 -3.23
N GLY A 151 -19.97 -4.15 -2.36
CA GLY A 151 -20.86 -4.31 -1.21
C GLY A 151 -20.30 -5.07 0.00
N SER A 152 -19.08 -5.63 -0.05
CA SER A 152 -18.39 -6.19 1.13
C SER A 152 -16.87 -6.04 1.06
N TRP A 153 -16.20 -6.09 2.21
CA TRP A 153 -14.73 -6.02 2.26
C TRP A 153 -14.06 -7.26 1.64
N CYS A 154 -14.65 -8.45 1.82
CA CYS A 154 -14.18 -9.67 1.17
C CYS A 154 -14.26 -9.54 -0.37
N ALA A 155 -15.39 -9.06 -0.89
CA ALA A 155 -15.55 -8.81 -2.32
C ALA A 155 -14.56 -7.75 -2.83
N ALA A 156 -14.32 -6.71 -2.03
CA ALA A 156 -13.34 -5.67 -2.33
C ALA A 156 -11.94 -6.24 -2.46
N LEU A 157 -11.50 -7.10 -1.54
CA LEU A 157 -10.17 -7.73 -1.59
C LEU A 157 -10.00 -8.65 -2.80
N HIS A 158 -11.02 -9.43 -3.16
CA HIS A 158 -10.97 -10.20 -4.40
C HIS A 158 -10.79 -9.29 -5.61
N ALA A 159 -11.63 -8.27 -5.74
CA ALA A 159 -11.56 -7.31 -6.84
C ALA A 159 -10.25 -6.52 -6.85
N TYR A 160 -9.66 -6.23 -5.69
CA TYR A 160 -8.35 -5.60 -5.56
C TYR A 160 -7.26 -6.47 -6.20
N ASN A 161 -7.28 -7.77 -5.94
CA ASN A 161 -6.26 -8.70 -6.41
C ASN A 161 -6.45 -9.12 -7.88
N VAL A 162 -7.63 -9.64 -8.25
CA VAL A 162 -7.87 -10.15 -9.62
C VAL A 162 -8.27 -9.05 -10.60
N GLY A 163 -8.56 -7.86 -10.10
CA GLY A 163 -9.15 -6.76 -10.85
C GLY A 163 -10.69 -6.83 -10.88
N PRO A 164 -11.37 -5.68 -10.85
CA PRO A 164 -12.83 -5.62 -10.69
C PRO A 164 -13.60 -6.24 -11.86
N GLY A 165 -13.06 -6.13 -13.08
CA GLY A 165 -13.68 -6.75 -14.26
C GLY A 165 -13.63 -8.28 -14.22
N ALA A 166 -12.50 -8.86 -13.78
CA ALA A 166 -12.36 -10.31 -13.64
C ALA A 166 -13.22 -10.84 -12.49
N TYR A 167 -13.26 -10.11 -11.36
CA TYR A 167 -14.12 -10.46 -10.23
C TYR A 167 -15.61 -10.48 -10.62
N ALA A 168 -16.07 -9.47 -11.37
CA ALA A 168 -17.44 -9.43 -11.91
C ALA A 168 -17.76 -10.61 -12.85
N LYS A 169 -16.74 -11.14 -13.55
CA LYS A 169 -16.86 -12.35 -14.39
C LYS A 169 -16.68 -13.67 -13.61
N GLY A 170 -16.57 -13.62 -12.29
CA GLY A 170 -16.50 -14.81 -11.43
C GLY A 170 -15.09 -15.20 -10.96
N SER A 171 -14.03 -14.50 -11.36
CA SER A 171 -12.68 -14.79 -10.85
C SER A 171 -12.59 -14.51 -9.34
N ARG A 172 -11.87 -15.36 -8.60
CA ARG A 172 -11.68 -15.25 -7.15
C ARG A 172 -10.23 -15.50 -6.78
N ALA A 173 -9.85 -14.98 -5.61
CA ALA A 173 -8.52 -15.11 -5.03
C ALA A 173 -8.63 -15.56 -3.57
N GLU A 174 -9.22 -16.74 -3.36
CA GLU A 174 -9.60 -17.25 -2.03
C GLU A 174 -8.45 -17.25 -1.03
N ARG A 175 -7.29 -17.81 -1.43
CA ARG A 175 -6.10 -17.87 -0.56
C ARG A 175 -5.57 -16.48 -0.17
N TYR A 176 -5.68 -15.52 -1.08
CA TYR A 176 -5.26 -14.14 -0.83
C TYR A 176 -6.19 -13.47 0.19
N VAL A 177 -7.51 -13.60 -0.01
CA VAL A 177 -8.51 -12.99 0.87
C VAL A 177 -8.51 -13.62 2.25
N SER A 178 -8.53 -14.95 2.34
CA SER A 178 -8.58 -15.66 3.63
C SER A 178 -7.36 -15.34 4.50
N GLN A 179 -6.19 -15.19 3.90
CA GLN A 179 -4.97 -14.82 4.61
C GLN A 179 -5.02 -13.38 5.17
N ILE A 180 -5.52 -12.42 4.38
CA ILE A 180 -5.67 -11.03 4.84
C ILE A 180 -6.69 -10.95 5.98
N ILE A 181 -7.85 -11.61 5.84
CA ILE A 181 -8.89 -11.61 6.88
C ILE A 181 -8.38 -12.27 8.17
N ALA A 182 -7.64 -13.38 8.06
CA ALA A 182 -7.05 -14.03 9.23
C ALA A 182 -6.07 -13.10 9.98
N TRP A 183 -5.23 -12.35 9.26
CA TRP A 183 -4.34 -11.38 9.89
C TRP A 183 -5.08 -10.19 10.48
N ALA A 184 -6.06 -9.62 9.75
CA ALA A 184 -6.86 -8.50 10.24
C ALA A 184 -7.59 -8.86 11.55
N ASN A 185 -8.17 -10.07 11.63
CA ASN A 185 -8.84 -10.55 12.84
C ASN A 185 -7.91 -10.62 14.06
N ASN A 186 -6.61 -10.88 13.85
CA ASN A 186 -5.60 -10.94 14.89
C ASN A 186 -5.04 -9.56 15.29
N TYR A 187 -5.20 -8.53 14.46
CA TYR A 187 -4.83 -7.15 14.78
C TYR A 187 -5.90 -6.45 15.63
N THR A 188 -6.28 -7.06 16.74
CA THR A 188 -7.35 -6.56 17.63
C THR A 188 -7.08 -5.14 18.16
N GLU A 189 -5.81 -4.79 18.33
CA GLU A 189 -5.33 -3.49 18.79
C GLU A 189 -5.48 -2.37 17.74
N LEU A 190 -5.71 -2.74 16.48
CA LEU A 190 -5.87 -1.84 15.34
C LEU A 190 -7.33 -1.65 14.91
N ARG A 191 -8.28 -2.26 15.61
CA ARG A 191 -9.71 -2.10 15.31
C ARG A 191 -10.13 -0.66 15.56
N THR A 192 -10.81 -0.08 14.57
CA THR A 192 -11.30 1.31 14.53
C THR A 192 -12.77 1.36 14.20
#